data_AF-A0A3B9ARF0-F1
#
_entry.id   AF-A0A3B9ARF0-F1
#
_cell.length_a   1.000
_cell.length_b   1.000
_cell.length_c   1.000
_cell.angle_alpha   90.00
_cell.angle_beta   90.00
_cell.angle_gamma   90.00
#
_symmetry.space_group_name_H-M   'P 1'
#
loop_
_entity.id
_entity.type
_entity.pdbx_description
1 polymer ?
#
loop_
_entity_poly.entity_id
_entity_poly.type
_entity_poly.pdbx_seq_one_letter_code
_entity_poly.pdbx_strand_id
1 'polypeptide(L)'
;MNFPGKIFEVSALIMFLGWIAKMHFIPGGDYLFRIGTIGIVTSLIIQIHNSVKIPDVKSNNLTKLFLLNGLSLIIVYSGMMLKVSHIMNNQIEKDFVLDFFGIPAIIVSIMYNFLHIDTLMKSSEKNKLLFYRQILLPWTLFLFSFLLYTIYSIILTKT
;
A
#
# COMPACT_ATOMS: atom_id res chain seq x y z
N MET A 1 3.32 20.97 -7.60
CA MET A 1 3.38 19.73 -8.42
C MET A 1 2.45 18.73 -7.76
N ASN A 2 1.40 18.32 -8.46
CA ASN A 2 0.29 17.56 -7.88
C ASN A 2 0.74 16.12 -7.66
N PHE A 3 0.88 15.72 -6.39
CA PHE A 3 0.82 14.31 -6.01
C PHE A 3 -0.39 13.69 -6.74
N PRO A 4 -0.34 12.45 -7.27
CA PRO A 4 -1.53 11.72 -7.71
C PRO A 4 -2.50 11.42 -6.55
N GLY A 5 -2.50 12.23 -5.48
CA GLY A 5 -3.29 12.11 -4.28
C GLY A 5 -4.77 11.99 -4.56
N LYS A 6 -5.29 12.70 -5.57
CA LYS A 6 -6.69 12.50 -5.98
C LYS A 6 -6.97 11.07 -6.43
N ILE A 7 -6.07 10.47 -7.22
CA ILE A 7 -6.21 9.06 -7.63
C ILE A 7 -6.10 8.16 -6.40
N PHE A 8 -5.07 8.36 -5.57
CA PHE A 8 -4.86 7.56 -4.36
C PHE A 8 -6.06 7.63 -3.39
N GLU A 9 -6.55 8.82 -3.08
CA GLU A 9 -7.67 9.08 -2.16
C GLU A 9 -8.97 8.43 -2.65
N VAL A 10 -9.32 8.65 -3.93
CA VAL A 10 -10.51 8.04 -4.53
C VAL A 10 -10.39 6.52 -4.54
N SER A 11 -9.21 5.99 -4.88
CA SER A 11 -8.96 4.55 -4.92
C SER A 11 -9.03 3.92 -3.52
N ALA A 12 -8.49 4.60 -2.52
CA ALA A 12 -8.59 4.18 -1.12
C ALA A 12 -10.07 4.13 -0.68
N LEU A 13 -10.86 5.17 -1.00
CA LEU A 13 -12.28 5.18 -0.69
C LEU A 13 -13.02 4.00 -1.35
N ILE A 14 -12.76 3.74 -2.63
CA ILE A 14 -13.34 2.60 -3.35
C ILE A 14 -12.92 1.26 -2.71
N MET A 15 -11.64 1.13 -2.32
CA MET A 15 -11.14 -0.08 -1.64
C MET A 15 -11.87 -0.32 -0.31
N PHE A 16 -12.08 0.73 0.50
CA PHE A 16 -12.81 0.61 1.77
C PHE A 16 -14.32 0.38 1.58
N LEU A 17 -14.93 0.92 0.52
CA LEU A 17 -16.28 0.50 0.12
C LEU A 17 -16.32 -0.99 -0.24
N GLY A 18 -15.28 -1.50 -0.90
CA GLY A 18 -15.10 -2.93 -1.14
C GLY A 18 -15.06 -3.74 0.17
N TRP A 19 -14.32 -3.27 1.18
CA TRP A 19 -14.32 -3.90 2.51
C TRP A 19 -15.69 -3.91 3.16
N ILE A 20 -16.41 -2.79 3.15
CA ILE A 20 -17.76 -2.70 3.70
C ILE A 20 -18.68 -3.71 3.02
N ALA A 21 -18.65 -3.78 1.69
CA ALA A 21 -19.43 -4.73 0.92
C ALA A 21 -19.07 -6.18 1.29
N LYS A 22 -17.78 -6.51 1.39
CA LYS A 22 -17.32 -7.86 1.78
C LYS A 22 -17.77 -8.25 3.19
N MET A 23 -17.65 -7.35 4.17
CA MET A 23 -18.07 -7.61 5.56
C MET A 23 -19.58 -7.86 5.70
N HIS A 24 -20.38 -7.29 4.81
CA HIS A 24 -21.84 -7.47 4.78
C HIS A 24 -22.30 -8.49 3.74
N PHE A 25 -21.38 -9.25 3.14
CA PHE A 25 -21.67 -10.24 2.09
C PHE A 25 -22.45 -9.68 0.89
N ILE A 26 -22.26 -8.40 0.58
CA ILE A 26 -22.88 -7.76 -0.58
C ILE A 26 -22.16 -8.23 -1.86
N PRO A 27 -22.90 -8.74 -2.86
CA PRO A 27 -22.32 -9.14 -4.14
C PRO A 27 -21.51 -8.01 -4.78
N GLY A 28 -20.32 -8.34 -5.30
CA GLY A 28 -19.46 -7.38 -5.98
C GLY A 28 -18.44 -6.64 -5.10
N GLY A 29 -18.38 -6.95 -3.79
CA GLY A 29 -17.33 -6.43 -2.90
C GLY A 29 -15.90 -6.74 -3.40
N ASP A 30 -15.69 -7.90 -4.04
CA ASP A 30 -14.42 -8.26 -4.66
C ASP A 30 -14.03 -7.30 -5.80
N TYR A 31 -14.98 -6.94 -6.67
CA TYR A 31 -14.70 -6.03 -7.79
C TYR A 31 -14.34 -4.63 -7.28
N LEU A 32 -15.07 -4.12 -6.29
CA LEU A 32 -14.76 -2.84 -5.65
C LEU A 32 -13.38 -2.86 -5.01
N PHE A 33 -13.06 -3.92 -4.26
CA PHE A 33 -11.76 -4.07 -3.64
C PHE A 33 -10.62 -4.09 -4.67
N ARG A 34 -10.79 -4.85 -5.77
CA ARG A 34 -9.81 -4.90 -6.87
C ARG A 34 -9.62 -3.54 -7.54
N ILE A 35 -10.71 -2.86 -7.91
CA ILE A 35 -10.65 -1.55 -8.58
C ILE A 35 -9.93 -0.53 -7.69
N GLY A 36 -10.31 -0.47 -6.40
CA GLY A 36 -9.65 0.40 -5.44
C GLY A 36 -8.17 0.06 -5.27
N THR A 37 -7.82 -1.22 -5.21
CA THR A 37 -6.42 -1.64 -5.06
C THR A 37 -5.58 -1.34 -6.30
N ILE A 38 -6.11 -1.55 -7.51
CA ILE A 38 -5.45 -1.20 -8.77
C ILE A 38 -5.17 0.30 -8.85
N GLY A 39 -6.14 1.12 -8.44
CA GLY A 39 -5.97 2.58 -8.39
C GLY A 39 -4.88 3.01 -7.40
N ILE A 40 -4.80 2.38 -6.23
CA ILE A 40 -3.72 2.59 -5.25
C ILE A 40 -2.37 2.22 -5.88
N VAL A 41 -2.23 1.01 -6.43
CA VAL A 41 -0.97 0.55 -7.06
C VAL A 41 -0.55 1.49 -8.18
N THR A 42 -1.48 1.92 -9.03
CA THR A 42 -1.20 2.86 -10.12
C THR A 42 -0.69 4.20 -9.58
N SER A 43 -1.30 4.72 -8.51
CA SER A 43 -0.85 5.97 -7.88
C SER A 43 0.55 5.85 -7.27
N LEU A 44 0.89 4.69 -6.69
CA LEU A 44 2.23 4.40 -6.16
C LEU A 44 3.28 4.29 -7.26
N ILE A 45 2.96 3.69 -8.41
CA ILE A 45 3.84 3.64 -9.58
C ILE A 45 4.14 5.06 -10.08
N ILE A 46 3.10 5.90 -10.20
CA ILE A 46 3.25 7.30 -10.61
C ILE A 46 4.12 8.06 -9.59
N GLN A 47 3.89 7.83 -8.30
CA GLN A 47 4.68 8.43 -7.23
C GLN A 47 6.15 8.04 -7.33
N ILE A 48 6.47 6.76 -7.51
CA ILE A 48 7.83 6.26 -7.71
C ILE A 48 8.49 6.97 -8.89
N HIS A 49 7.81 6.96 -10.05
CA HIS A 49 8.32 7.60 -11.25
C HIS A 49 8.62 9.09 -11.05
N ASN A 50 7.78 9.79 -10.28
CA ASN A 50 7.95 11.19 -9.98
C ASN A 50 9.04 11.45 -8.92
N SER A 51 9.15 10.61 -7.90
CA SER A 51 10.11 10.77 -6.80
C SER A 51 11.56 10.79 -7.28
N VAL A 52 11.88 10.03 -8.33
CA VAL A 52 13.20 10.02 -8.98
C VAL A 52 13.50 11.33 -9.73
N LYS A 53 12.49 12.14 -10.03
CA LYS A 53 12.63 13.41 -10.74
C LYS A 53 12.68 14.63 -9.81
N ILE A 54 12.42 14.47 -8.51
CA ILE A 54 12.36 15.60 -7.55
C ILE A 54 13.79 15.98 -7.09
N PRO A 55 14.27 17.20 -7.38
CA PRO A 55 15.60 17.65 -6.97
C PRO A 55 15.80 17.65 -5.44
N ASP A 56 14.79 18.04 -4.67
CA ASP A 56 14.83 18.09 -3.18
C ASP A 56 14.95 16.72 -2.51
N VAL A 57 14.48 15.67 -3.18
CA VAL A 57 14.57 14.28 -2.71
C VAL A 57 15.94 13.69 -3.08
N LYS A 58 16.43 14.05 -4.27
CA LYS A 58 17.78 13.70 -4.76
C LYS A 58 18.89 14.34 -3.93
N SER A 59 18.77 15.61 -3.58
CA SER A 59 19.80 16.35 -2.84
C SER A 59 20.00 15.84 -1.41
N ASN A 60 18.96 15.25 -0.80
CA ASN A 60 18.97 14.78 0.58
C ASN A 60 19.17 13.26 0.72
N ASN A 61 19.58 12.55 -0.34
CA ASN A 61 19.72 11.08 -0.35
C ASN A 61 18.44 10.31 0.06
N LEU A 62 17.26 10.93 -0.01
CA LEU A 62 15.99 10.31 0.37
C LEU A 62 15.36 9.47 -0.76
N THR A 63 15.89 9.56 -1.99
CA THR A 63 15.33 8.83 -3.15
C THR A 63 15.19 7.33 -2.91
N LYS A 64 16.20 6.71 -2.30
CA LYS A 64 16.18 5.26 -2.01
C LYS A 64 15.08 4.90 -1.02
N LEU A 65 14.84 5.76 -0.03
CA LEU A 65 13.77 5.59 0.96
C LEU A 65 12.39 5.61 0.29
N PHE A 66 12.13 6.57 -0.59
CA PHE A 66 10.88 6.65 -1.33
C PHE A 66 10.68 5.48 -2.30
N LEU A 67 11.74 5.09 -3.02
CA LEU A 67 11.69 3.96 -3.94
C LEU A 67 11.40 2.65 -3.23
N LEU A 68 12.13 2.36 -2.16
CA LEU A 68 12.00 1.11 -1.42
C LEU A 68 10.61 1.00 -0.78
N ASN A 69 10.14 2.05 -0.11
CA ASN A 69 8.78 2.06 0.44
C ASN A 69 7.71 1.90 -0.63
N GLY A 70 7.83 2.65 -1.75
CA GLY A 70 6.87 2.57 -2.84
C GLY A 70 6.80 1.17 -3.46
N LEU A 71 7.95 0.52 -3.69
CA LEU A 71 8.01 -0.83 -4.22
C LEU A 71 7.42 -1.84 -3.23
N SER A 72 7.78 -1.74 -1.95
CA SER A 72 7.21 -2.59 -0.90
C SER A 72 5.69 -2.44 -0.82
N LEU A 73 5.17 -1.21 -0.88
CA LEU A 73 3.74 -0.93 -0.90
C LEU A 73 3.05 -1.56 -2.12
N ILE A 74 3.64 -1.45 -3.32
CA ILE A 74 3.09 -2.10 -4.53
C ILE A 74 2.99 -3.61 -4.36
N ILE A 75 4.03 -4.25 -3.80
CA ILE A 75 4.06 -5.70 -3.57
C ILE A 75 2.94 -6.09 -2.60
N VAL A 76 2.84 -5.42 -1.45
CA VAL A 76 1.86 -5.81 -0.42
C VAL A 76 0.43 -5.53 -0.84
N TYR A 77 0.15 -4.41 -1.53
CA TYR A 77 -1.19 -4.14 -2.07
C TYR A 77 -1.57 -5.15 -3.15
N SER A 78 -0.63 -5.54 -4.02
CA SER A 78 -0.87 -6.56 -5.04
C SER A 78 -1.13 -7.93 -4.41
N GLY A 79 -0.31 -8.32 -3.42
CA GLY A 79 -0.52 -9.56 -2.66
C GLY A 79 -1.86 -9.58 -1.94
N MET A 80 -2.25 -8.45 -1.34
CA MET A 80 -3.54 -8.28 -0.69
C MET A 80 -4.70 -8.47 -1.67
N MET A 81 -4.61 -7.86 -2.86
CA MET A 81 -5.60 -8.01 -3.92
C MET A 81 -5.79 -9.48 -4.33
N LEU A 82 -4.68 -10.20 -4.53
CA LEU A 82 -4.72 -11.62 -4.91
C LEU A 82 -5.36 -12.48 -3.82
N LYS A 83 -5.01 -12.22 -2.55
CA LYS A 83 -5.50 -12.97 -1.39
C LYS A 83 -6.97 -12.72 -1.11
N VAL A 84 -7.38 -11.45 -1.10
CA VAL A 84 -8.75 -11.03 -0.69
C VAL A 84 -9.78 -11.26 -1.77
N SER A 85 -9.40 -11.11 -3.04
CA SER A 85 -10.40 -11.04 -4.12
C SER A 85 -10.56 -12.35 -4.90
N HIS A 86 -10.07 -13.49 -4.40
CA HIS A 86 -10.23 -14.79 -5.06
C HIS A 86 -9.86 -14.79 -6.56
N ILE A 87 -8.82 -14.04 -6.94
CA ILE A 87 -8.36 -13.96 -8.34
C ILE A 87 -7.75 -15.30 -8.77
N MET A 88 -7.05 -15.96 -7.86
CA MET A 88 -6.42 -17.25 -8.08
C MET A 88 -7.27 -18.35 -7.44
N ASN A 89 -7.28 -19.54 -8.02
CA ASN A 89 -8.03 -20.67 -7.47
C ASN A 89 -7.23 -21.44 -6.40
N ASN A 90 -5.90 -21.37 -6.48
CA ASN A 90 -5.01 -22.09 -5.57
C ASN A 90 -4.68 -21.24 -4.34
N GLN A 91 -4.88 -21.80 -3.15
CA GLN A 91 -4.57 -21.14 -1.88
C GLN A 91 -3.06 -20.88 -1.72
N ILE A 92 -2.22 -21.80 -2.20
CA ILE A 92 -0.76 -21.67 -2.13
C ILE A 92 -0.28 -20.44 -2.90
N GLU A 93 -0.85 -20.20 -4.08
CA GLU A 93 -0.48 -19.05 -4.91
C GLU A 93 -0.92 -17.71 -4.30
N LYS A 94 -2.08 -17.69 -3.63
CA LYS A 94 -2.55 -16.51 -2.88
C LYS A 94 -1.64 -16.17 -1.72
N ASP A 95 -1.23 -17.19 -0.97
CA ASP A 95 -0.39 -17.03 0.21
C ASP A 95 1.05 -16.70 -0.19
N PHE A 96 1.54 -17.22 -1.31
CA PHE A 96 2.91 -16.97 -1.77
C PHE A 96 3.20 -15.49 -1.98
N VAL A 97 2.34 -14.71 -2.65
CA VAL A 97 2.67 -13.31 -2.94
C VAL A 97 2.69 -12.45 -1.67
N LEU A 98 1.70 -12.56 -0.80
CA LEU A 98 1.64 -11.73 0.40
C LEU A 98 2.57 -12.24 1.50
N ASP A 99 2.64 -13.55 1.72
CA ASP A 99 3.34 -14.13 2.87
C ASP A 99 4.83 -14.33 2.55
N PHE A 100 5.18 -14.72 1.31
CA PHE A 100 6.58 -14.93 0.92
C PHE A 100 7.27 -13.65 0.44
N PHE A 101 6.60 -12.79 -0.34
CA PHE A 101 7.21 -11.52 -0.79
C PHE A 101 6.75 -10.30 0.02
N GLY A 102 5.48 -10.25 0.39
CA GLY A 102 4.92 -9.12 1.13
C GLY A 102 5.55 -8.95 2.52
N ILE A 103 5.62 -10.01 3.33
CA ILE A 103 6.21 -9.93 4.68
C ILE A 103 7.68 -9.46 4.64
N PRO A 104 8.58 -10.05 3.82
CA PRO A 104 9.94 -9.51 3.69
C PRO A 104 9.96 -8.06 3.20
N ALA A 105 9.10 -7.68 2.26
CA ALA A 105 9.02 -6.30 1.77
C ALA A 105 8.61 -5.31 2.88
N ILE A 106 7.71 -5.71 3.78
CA ILE A 106 7.31 -4.94 4.97
C ILE A 106 8.53 -4.79 5.91
N ILE A 107 9.20 -5.90 6.24
CA ILE A 107 10.34 -5.90 7.17
C ILE A 107 11.47 -5.01 6.63
N VAL A 108 11.83 -5.19 5.35
CA VAL A 108 12.88 -4.39 4.69
C VAL A 108 12.49 -2.91 4.68
N SER A 109 11.22 -2.58 4.41
CA SER A 109 10.71 -1.21 4.47
C SER A 109 10.84 -0.59 5.86
N ILE A 110 10.42 -1.32 6.90
CA ILE A 110 10.52 -0.88 8.29
C ILE A 110 11.98 -0.65 8.67
N MET A 111 12.85 -1.64 8.45
CA MET A 111 14.28 -1.52 8.77
C MET A 111 14.92 -0.34 8.04
N TYR A 112 14.62 -0.17 6.75
CA TYR A 112 15.18 0.91 5.95
C TYR A 112 14.71 2.29 6.44
N ASN A 113 13.44 2.41 6.83
CA ASN A 113 12.89 3.63 7.43
C ASN A 113 13.59 3.97 8.74
N PHE A 114 13.76 2.99 9.64
CA PHE A 114 14.47 3.19 10.90
C PHE A 114 15.91 3.64 10.70
N LEU A 115 16.63 3.04 9.75
CA LEU A 115 18.02 3.39 9.46
C LEU A 115 18.20 4.81 8.90
N HIS A 116 17.16 5.41 8.31
CA HIS A 116 17.25 6.69 7.62
C HIS A 116 16.33 7.76 8.22
N ILE A 117 15.74 7.50 9.39
CA ILE A 117 14.80 8.42 10.04
C ILE A 117 15.47 9.74 10.43
N ASP A 118 16.73 9.71 10.88
CA ASP A 118 17.47 10.93 11.24
C ASP A 118 17.66 11.85 10.02
N THR A 119 17.95 11.26 8.86
CA THR A 119 18.08 11.99 7.58
C THR A 119 16.74 12.63 7.20
N LEU A 120 15.62 11.91 7.39
CA LEU A 120 14.29 12.45 7.16
C LEU A 120 13.96 13.59 8.14
N MET A 121 14.28 13.43 9.42
CA MET A 121 13.99 14.43 10.46
C MET A 121 14.77 15.74 10.28
N LYS A 122 16.00 15.65 9.78
CA LYS A 122 16.85 16.80 9.43
C LYS A 122 16.49 17.45 8.09
N SER A 123 15.65 16.80 7.28
CA SER A 123 15.23 17.32 5.97
C SER A 123 14.20 18.45 6.09
N SER A 124 13.91 19.10 4.96
CA SER A 124 12.93 20.19 4.90
C SER A 124 11.52 19.74 5.26
N GLU A 125 10.69 20.67 5.76
CA GLU A 125 9.27 20.41 6.03
C GLU A 125 8.51 19.86 4.81
N LYS A 126 8.90 20.29 3.61
CA LYS A 126 8.37 19.77 2.35
C LYS A 126 8.65 18.27 2.17
N ASN A 127 9.86 17.82 2.50
CA ASN A 127 10.23 16.40 2.40
C ASN A 127 9.51 15.56 3.45
N LYS A 128 9.34 16.08 4.68
CA LYS A 128 8.52 15.43 5.71
C LYS A 128 7.07 15.30 5.26
N LEU A 129 6.47 16.37 4.75
CA LEU A 129 5.09 16.34 4.25
C LEU A 129 4.92 15.35 3.09
N LEU A 130 5.90 15.27 2.19
CA LEU A 130 5.93 14.25 1.14
C LEU A 130 5.98 12.86 1.76
N PHE A 131 6.88 12.59 2.70
CA PHE A 131 6.96 11.29 3.37
C PHE A 131 5.63 10.90 4.03
N TYR A 132 4.98 11.82 4.75
CA TYR A 132 3.68 11.56 5.35
C TYR A 132 2.62 11.15 4.33
N ARG A 133 2.48 11.91 3.24
CA ARG A 133 1.45 11.67 2.22
C ARG A 133 1.72 10.46 1.35
N GLN A 134 3.00 10.21 1.04
CA GLN A 134 3.44 9.27 0.02
C GLN A 134 3.87 7.92 0.58
N ILE A 135 4.20 7.85 1.87
CA ILE A 135 4.71 6.64 2.51
C ILE A 135 3.86 6.29 3.72
N LEU A 136 3.77 7.19 4.71
CA LEU A 136 3.10 6.85 5.97
C LEU A 136 1.60 6.59 5.78
N LEU A 137 0.91 7.43 5.02
CA LEU A 137 -0.52 7.27 4.76
C LEU A 137 -0.83 5.95 4.01
N PRO A 138 -0.17 5.61 2.89
CA PRO A 138 -0.32 4.30 2.26
C PRO A 138 -0.05 3.11 3.18
N TRP A 139 1.01 3.15 3.98
CA TRP A 139 1.29 2.09 4.95
C TRP A 139 0.19 1.94 6.00
N THR A 140 -0.30 3.07 6.52
CA THR A 140 -1.38 3.08 7.50
C THR A 140 -2.66 2.47 6.93
N LEU A 141 -3.04 2.86 5.71
CA LEU A 141 -4.23 2.33 5.03
C LEU A 141 -4.07 0.85 4.69
N PHE A 142 -2.87 0.41 4.31
CA PHE A 142 -2.56 -1.01 4.13
C PHE A 142 -2.76 -1.80 5.43
N LEU A 143 -2.24 -1.32 6.56
CA LEU A 143 -2.41 -1.98 7.85
C LEU A 143 -3.87 -2.09 8.27
N PHE A 144 -4.67 -1.04 8.07
CA PHE A 144 -6.12 -1.10 8.29
C PHE A 144 -6.80 -2.12 7.37
N SER A 145 -6.43 -2.15 6.09
CA SER A 145 -6.93 -3.14 5.14
C SER A 145 -6.57 -4.58 5.55
N PHE A 146 -5.35 -4.79 6.04
CA PHE A 146 -4.87 -6.09 6.52
C PHE A 146 -5.60 -6.54 7.80
N LEU A 147 -5.90 -5.60 8.72
CA LEU A 147 -6.71 -5.88 9.89
C LEU A 147 -8.15 -6.30 9.50
N LEU A 148 -8.77 -5.58 8.57
CA LEU A 148 -10.10 -5.91 8.05
C LEU A 148 -10.14 -7.30 7.41
N TYR A 149 -9.10 -7.67 6.68
CA TYR A 149 -8.95 -9.04 6.17
C TYR A 149 -8.91 -10.07 7.29
N THR A 150 -8.10 -9.83 8.32
CA THR A 150 -7.99 -10.76 9.45
C THR A 150 -9.35 -10.97 10.11
N ILE A 151 -10.10 -9.89 10.34
CA ILE A 151 -11.46 -9.95 10.88
C ILE A 151 -12.40 -10.72 9.94
N TYR A 152 -12.36 -10.39 8.64
CA TYR A 152 -13.19 -11.03 7.62
C TYR A 152 -12.94 -12.54 7.53
N SER A 153 -11.68 -12.96 7.56
CA SER A 153 -11.30 -14.38 7.59
C SER A 153 -11.84 -15.10 8.81
N ILE A 154 -11.83 -14.47 9.99
CA ILE A 154 -12.43 -15.04 11.21
C ILE A 154 -13.95 -15.20 11.04
N ILE A 155 -14.63 -14.20 10.48
CA ILE A 155 -16.08 -14.26 10.22
C ILE A 155 -16.39 -15.45 9.31
N LEU A 156 -15.66 -15.60 8.20
CA LEU A 156 -15.84 -16.71 7.25
C LEU A 156 -15.63 -18.09 7.87
N THR A 157 -14.73 -18.23 8.84
CA THR A 157 -14.51 -19.52 9.51
C THR A 157 -15.60 -19.89 10.53
N LYS A 158 -16.44 -18.93 10.94
CA LYS A 158 -17.50 -19.13 11.94
C LYS A 158 -18.89 -19.32 11.33
N THR A 159 -19.07 -18.96 10.07
CA THR A 159 -20.28 -19.19 9.26
C THR A 159 -20.22 -20.53 8.57
#